data_AF-A0A448E3D1-F1
#
_entry.id   AF-A0A448E3D1-F1
#
_cell.length_a   1.000
_cell.length_b   1.000
_cell.length_c   1.000
_cell.angle_alpha   90.00
_cell.angle_beta   90.00
_cell.angle_gamma   90.00
#
_symmetry.space_group_name_H-M   'P 1'
#
loop_
_entity.id
_entity.type
_entity.pdbx_description
1 polymer ?
#
loop_
_entity_poly.entity_id
_entity_poly.type
_entity_poly.pdbx_seq_one_letter_code
_entity_poly.pdbx_strand_id
1 'polypeptide(L)'
;MRGALLRSGKSGSFTALGETGQPVYRAALQLREAIRRKNPELVDHLAIPQSDELGNQIDWYSGLDGDVIPWSSATEEERAPARRQLEALKTALEELSQRFLGSDSDEPQQGDKAVFGKLLKRVIHFPDENFVYLVQGKPVLTFWGFEHAGADRNRDPLHCLYQVPPVFTLPPETPAPAAAPIAPVVPVVTRPWWRRWWWWLLLLPLLLLLLWLLLGLRGCVPIPLVAVDLLPAGVVPVERQVEPLPVGTAATVNGVPVTGTGAGVDTGAAVLGTQGAEVPAPDGNEAVAENAGVTQDPALETPANAAENPSAPPAPAPAPADADKAAAAAKAGPALSIPPNAADGAADFLDGQYRAGAGIQDRRTGKPLRLEYQFKDGKGEVTVHQADGSKCSGPVAASMKGGSLAIDSQGQAVCGDGSTYDMPKVNCRKGATSVADCTGGYGKDQFPMSMRQMGE
;
A
#
# COMPACT_ATOMS: atom_id res chain seq x y z
N MET A 1 16.08 15.99 -10.51
CA MET A 1 16.10 14.67 -9.82
C MET A 1 14.65 14.31 -9.54
N ARG A 2 14.28 13.03 -9.54
CA ARG A 2 12.90 12.63 -9.26
C ARG A 2 12.70 12.68 -7.74
N GLY A 3 11.62 13.31 -7.28
CA GLY A 3 11.26 13.29 -5.87
C GLY A 3 10.73 11.92 -5.44
N ALA A 4 10.32 11.81 -4.17
CA ALA A 4 9.86 10.56 -3.58
C ALA A 4 8.68 9.92 -4.34
N LEU A 5 8.65 8.59 -4.42
CA LEU A 5 7.48 7.84 -4.89
C LEU A 5 6.34 8.04 -3.89
N LEU A 6 5.23 8.62 -4.36
CA LEU A 6 4.06 8.88 -3.52
C LEU A 6 3.09 7.70 -3.54
N ARG A 7 2.82 7.15 -4.73
CA ARG A 7 1.87 6.05 -4.90
C ARG A 7 2.07 5.30 -6.20
N SER A 8 1.78 4.00 -6.18
CA SER A 8 1.66 3.16 -7.38
C SER A 8 0.25 2.55 -7.44
N GLY A 9 -0.27 2.32 -8.63
CA GLY A 9 -1.54 1.61 -8.79
C GLY A 9 -1.89 1.31 -10.24
N LYS A 10 -2.91 0.46 -10.45
CA LYS A 10 -3.32 0.05 -11.79
C LYS A 10 -4.15 1.16 -12.46
N SER A 11 -3.90 1.41 -13.75
CA SER A 11 -4.65 2.41 -14.53
C SER A 11 -6.14 2.06 -14.66
N GLY A 12 -6.47 0.77 -14.66
CA GLY A 12 -7.86 0.27 -14.69
C GLY A 12 -8.58 0.20 -13.34
N SER A 13 -7.95 0.58 -12.22
CA SER A 13 -8.61 0.59 -10.92
C SER A 13 -9.62 1.74 -10.73
N PHE A 14 -9.52 2.78 -11.57
CA PHE A 14 -10.35 3.97 -11.52
C PHE A 14 -10.83 4.35 -12.93
N THR A 15 -11.86 5.18 -13.01
CA THR A 15 -12.33 5.72 -14.29
C THR A 15 -11.41 6.86 -14.69
N ALA A 16 -10.64 6.66 -15.78
CA ALA A 16 -9.79 7.70 -16.34
C ALA A 16 -10.63 8.77 -17.03
N LEU A 17 -10.47 10.02 -16.61
CA LEU A 17 -11.08 11.17 -17.27
C LEU A 17 -10.27 11.54 -18.51
N GLY A 18 -10.95 12.05 -19.52
CA GLY A 18 -10.35 12.40 -20.79
C GLY A 18 -11.30 13.17 -21.69
N GLU A 19 -10.79 13.56 -22.86
CA GLU A 19 -11.53 14.20 -23.94
C GLU A 19 -11.17 13.47 -25.24
N THR A 20 -12.14 13.25 -26.14
CA THR A 20 -11.92 12.61 -27.45
C THR A 20 -11.11 11.29 -27.41
N GLY A 21 -11.33 10.47 -26.37
CA GLY A 21 -10.62 9.19 -26.20
C GLY A 21 -9.18 9.31 -25.66
N GLN A 22 -8.69 10.52 -25.41
CA GLN A 22 -7.38 10.75 -24.79
C GLN A 22 -7.55 10.94 -23.27
N PRO A 23 -7.07 10.01 -22.44
CA PRO A 23 -7.13 10.16 -21.00
C PRO A 23 -6.07 11.16 -20.51
N VAL A 24 -6.41 11.89 -19.45
CA VAL A 24 -5.60 12.96 -18.85
C VAL A 24 -4.20 12.47 -18.49
N TYR A 25 -4.07 11.27 -17.89
CA TYR A 25 -2.78 10.74 -17.46
C TYR A 25 -1.81 10.44 -18.62
N ARG A 26 -2.31 10.18 -19.84
CA ARG A 26 -1.45 9.99 -21.03
C ARG A 26 -0.94 11.31 -21.57
N ALA A 27 -1.71 12.39 -21.44
CA ALA A 27 -1.29 13.75 -21.78
C ALA A 27 -0.54 14.44 -20.64
N ALA A 28 -0.21 13.73 -19.56
CA ALA A 28 0.15 14.33 -18.30
C ALA A 28 1.41 15.20 -18.36
N LEU A 29 2.45 14.76 -19.07
CA LEU A 29 3.69 15.54 -19.21
C LEU A 29 3.43 16.87 -19.94
N GLN A 30 2.58 16.87 -20.97
CA GLN A 30 2.20 18.06 -21.72
C GLN A 30 1.35 19.02 -20.88
N LEU A 31 0.39 18.47 -20.11
CA LEU A 31 -0.46 19.24 -19.20
C LEU A 31 0.37 19.90 -18.11
N ARG A 32 1.25 19.14 -17.45
CA ARG A 32 2.20 19.66 -16.46
C ARG A 32 3.09 20.74 -17.03
N GLU A 33 3.59 20.55 -18.25
CA GLU A 33 4.43 21.51 -18.95
C GLU A 33 3.71 22.85 -19.18
N ALA A 34 2.46 22.80 -19.67
CA ALA A 34 1.66 24.00 -19.88
C ALA A 34 1.37 24.72 -18.56
N ILE A 35 1.01 23.99 -17.50
CA ILE A 35 0.77 24.54 -16.16
C ILE A 35 2.04 25.19 -15.62
N ARG A 36 3.20 24.53 -15.74
CA ARG A 36 4.50 25.04 -15.31
C ARG A 36 4.88 26.34 -16.02
N ARG A 37 4.60 26.46 -17.32
CA ARG A 37 4.86 27.70 -18.09
C ARG A 37 4.01 28.88 -17.60
N LYS A 38 2.78 28.61 -17.15
CA LYS A 38 1.88 29.61 -16.57
C LYS A 38 2.29 30.00 -15.15
N ASN A 39 2.55 29.02 -14.30
CA ASN A 39 3.08 29.22 -12.95
C ASN A 39 3.83 27.95 -12.49
N PRO A 40 5.16 28.04 -12.29
CA PRO A 40 5.96 26.91 -11.82
C PRO A 40 5.49 26.34 -10.48
N GLU A 41 4.98 27.16 -9.56
CA GLU A 41 4.56 26.68 -8.24
C GLU A 41 3.30 25.80 -8.30
N LEU A 42 2.44 26.00 -9.30
CA LEU A 42 1.22 25.22 -9.45
C LEU A 42 1.49 23.79 -9.92
N VAL A 43 2.55 23.58 -10.71
CA VAL A 43 2.88 22.24 -11.21
C VAL A 43 3.41 21.33 -10.09
N ASP A 44 3.93 21.92 -9.00
CA ASP A 44 4.40 21.19 -7.84
C ASP A 44 3.26 20.47 -7.11
N HIS A 45 2.02 20.93 -7.28
CA HIS A 45 0.83 20.28 -6.71
C HIS A 45 0.39 19.04 -7.47
N LEU A 46 1.00 18.74 -8.61
CA LEU A 46 0.70 17.55 -9.39
C LEU A 46 1.85 16.56 -9.24
N ALA A 47 1.57 15.28 -9.01
CA ALA A 47 2.55 14.21 -9.07
C ALA A 47 2.88 13.85 -10.53
N ILE A 48 4.10 13.38 -10.79
CA ILE A 48 4.59 13.00 -12.13
C ILE A 48 4.19 11.53 -12.36
N PRO A 49 3.22 11.24 -13.25
CA PRO A 49 2.88 9.86 -13.58
C PRO A 49 3.96 9.24 -14.47
N GLN A 50 4.29 7.98 -14.20
CA GLN A 50 5.14 7.12 -15.01
C GLN A 50 4.39 5.81 -15.23
N SER A 51 3.93 5.59 -16.45
CA SER A 51 3.32 4.31 -16.81
C SER A 51 4.40 3.27 -17.07
N ASP A 52 4.12 2.01 -16.73
CA ASP A 52 4.93 0.87 -17.17
C ASP A 52 4.82 0.66 -18.69
N GLU A 53 5.67 -0.22 -19.23
CA GLU A 53 5.71 -0.53 -20.68
C GLU A 53 4.36 -1.02 -21.23
N LEU A 54 3.58 -1.69 -20.39
CA LEU A 54 2.26 -2.22 -20.73
C LEU A 54 1.12 -1.21 -20.50
N GLY A 55 1.38 -0.07 -19.85
CA GLY A 55 0.38 0.93 -19.49
C GLY A 55 -0.65 0.48 -18.44
N ASN A 56 -0.39 -0.64 -17.77
CA ASN A 56 -1.25 -1.25 -16.77
C ASN A 56 -1.06 -0.67 -15.39
N GLN A 57 0.16 -0.22 -15.07
CA GLN A 57 0.51 0.38 -13.78
C GLN A 57 1.04 1.79 -13.98
N ILE A 58 0.68 2.68 -13.06
CA ILE A 58 1.17 4.06 -13.03
C ILE A 58 1.79 4.32 -11.66
N ASP A 59 3.05 4.73 -11.68
CA ASP A 59 3.79 5.20 -10.52
C ASP A 59 3.77 6.73 -10.49
N TRP A 60 3.42 7.31 -9.35
CA TRP A 60 3.26 8.75 -9.16
C TRP A 60 4.35 9.28 -8.24
N TYR A 61 5.22 10.13 -8.79
CA TYR A 61 6.35 10.70 -8.07
C TYR A 61 6.10 12.17 -7.71
N SER A 62 6.61 12.59 -6.56
CA SER A 62 6.66 14.01 -6.21
C SER A 62 7.63 14.75 -7.14
N GLY A 63 7.28 15.98 -7.53
CA GLY A 63 8.24 16.91 -8.14
C GLY A 63 9.18 17.58 -7.13
N LEU A 64 8.83 17.47 -5.84
CA LEU A 64 9.55 18.05 -4.71
C LEU A 64 10.30 16.97 -3.94
N ASP A 65 11.44 17.34 -3.38
CA ASP A 65 12.21 16.53 -2.45
C ASP A 65 11.79 16.82 -1.00
N GLY A 66 11.69 15.78 -0.18
CA GLY A 66 11.36 15.90 1.24
C GLY A 66 10.52 14.76 1.78
N ASP A 67 10.13 14.90 3.05
CA ASP A 67 9.26 13.95 3.73
C ASP A 67 7.84 13.98 3.16
N VAL A 68 7.25 12.80 3.02
CA VAL A 68 5.92 12.60 2.46
C VAL A 68 4.95 12.28 3.59
N ILE A 69 3.96 13.15 3.78
CA ILE A 69 2.91 12.99 4.79
C ILE A 69 1.58 12.73 4.07
N PRO A 70 0.97 11.54 4.20
CA PRO A 70 -0.36 11.30 3.64
C PRO A 70 -1.39 12.27 4.21
N TRP A 71 -2.36 12.72 3.39
CA TRP A 71 -3.40 13.66 3.83
C TRP A 71 -4.09 13.21 5.11
N SER A 72 -4.44 11.92 5.20
CA SER A 72 -5.10 11.30 6.35
C SER A 72 -4.29 11.38 7.65
N SER A 73 -2.97 11.55 7.56
CA SER A 73 -2.06 11.69 8.71
C SER A 73 -1.66 13.14 9.01
N ALA A 74 -1.94 14.08 8.12
CA ALA A 74 -1.66 15.50 8.32
C ALA A 74 -2.58 16.12 9.39
N THR A 75 -2.03 17.04 10.17
CA THR A 75 -2.79 17.83 11.15
C THR A 75 -3.68 18.86 10.46
N GLU A 76 -4.71 19.36 11.16
CA GLU A 76 -5.60 20.39 10.59
C GLU A 76 -4.86 21.72 10.31
N GLU A 77 -3.82 22.03 11.09
CA GLU A 77 -2.92 23.17 10.89
C GLU A 77 -2.13 23.05 9.57
N GLU A 78 -1.79 21.84 9.14
CA GLU A 78 -1.13 21.57 7.86
C GLU A 78 -2.13 21.47 6.70
N ARG A 79 -3.32 20.91 6.95
CA ARG A 79 -4.38 20.74 5.92
C ARG A 79 -5.00 22.08 5.52
N ALA A 80 -5.22 23.00 6.45
CA ALA A 80 -5.86 24.28 6.18
C ALA A 80 -5.13 25.16 5.13
N PRO A 81 -3.80 25.38 5.22
CA PRO A 81 -3.06 26.07 4.15
C PRO A 81 -2.97 25.22 2.87
N ALA A 82 -2.91 23.90 2.98
CA ALA A 82 -2.86 23.01 1.81
C ALA A 82 -4.17 23.07 0.99
N ARG A 83 -5.35 23.07 1.62
CA ARG A 83 -6.63 23.25 0.88
C ARG A 83 -6.66 24.56 0.11
N ARG A 84 -6.18 25.66 0.71
CA ARG A 84 -6.09 26.96 0.02
C ARG A 84 -5.19 26.91 -1.21
N GLN A 85 -4.08 26.18 -1.15
CA GLN A 85 -3.20 25.97 -2.30
C GLN A 85 -3.90 25.18 -3.42
N LEU A 86 -4.66 24.13 -3.08
CA LEU A 86 -5.42 23.35 -4.06
C LEU A 86 -6.59 24.14 -4.67
N GLU A 87 -7.26 25.00 -3.90
CA GLU A 87 -8.26 25.92 -4.46
C GLU A 87 -7.62 26.90 -5.45
N ALA A 88 -6.45 27.46 -5.11
CA ALA A 88 -5.72 28.32 -6.03
C ALA A 88 -5.31 27.58 -7.32
N LEU A 89 -4.88 26.32 -7.20
CA LEU A 89 -4.63 25.44 -8.35
C LEU A 89 -5.89 25.25 -9.21
N LYS A 90 -7.03 24.92 -8.59
CA LYS A 90 -8.31 24.75 -9.28
C LYS A 90 -8.71 26.00 -10.06
N THR A 91 -8.65 27.17 -9.43
CA THR A 91 -8.96 28.45 -10.10
C THR A 91 -8.01 28.71 -11.27
N ALA A 92 -6.71 28.47 -11.08
CA ALA A 92 -5.72 28.69 -12.14
C ALA A 92 -5.87 27.71 -13.32
N LEU A 93 -6.26 26.46 -13.07
CA LEU A 93 -6.57 25.49 -14.12
C LEU A 93 -7.82 25.89 -14.92
N GLU A 94 -8.85 26.40 -14.26
CA GLU A 94 -10.05 26.91 -14.94
C GLU A 94 -9.74 28.15 -15.78
N GLU A 95 -8.94 29.09 -15.27
CA GLU A 95 -8.46 30.24 -16.04
C GLU A 95 -7.64 29.80 -17.27
N LEU A 96 -6.73 28.83 -17.08
CA LEU A 96 -5.93 28.31 -18.18
C LEU A 96 -6.82 27.61 -19.21
N SER A 97 -7.78 26.81 -18.78
CA SER A 97 -8.77 26.18 -19.66
C SER A 97 -9.54 27.21 -20.49
N GLN A 98 -10.06 28.27 -19.86
CA GLN A 98 -10.81 29.32 -20.55
C GLN A 98 -9.98 30.04 -21.62
N ARG A 99 -8.68 30.23 -21.39
CA ARG A 99 -7.77 30.82 -22.40
C ARG A 99 -7.62 29.93 -23.63
N PHE A 100 -7.56 28.62 -23.47
CA PHE A 100 -7.50 27.66 -24.59
C PHE A 100 -8.85 27.52 -25.31
N LEU A 101 -9.96 27.81 -24.63
CA LEU A 101 -11.31 27.73 -25.19
C LEU A 101 -11.80 29.03 -25.83
N GLY A 102 -11.30 30.19 -25.37
CA GLY A 102 -11.76 31.53 -25.78
C GLY A 102 -10.89 32.23 -26.83
N SER A 103 -9.88 31.58 -27.40
CA SER A 103 -9.11 32.16 -28.51
C SER A 103 -9.87 32.00 -29.83
N ASP A 104 -10.43 33.10 -30.34
CA ASP A 104 -11.11 33.20 -31.63
C ASP A 104 -10.12 33.33 -32.83
N SER A 105 -10.42 32.53 -33.86
CA SER A 105 -10.16 32.69 -35.32
C SER A 105 -8.84 32.24 -35.96
N ASP A 106 -9.02 31.34 -36.95
CA ASP A 106 -8.21 31.07 -38.17
C ASP A 106 -6.94 30.20 -38.12
N GLU A 107 -6.79 29.28 -37.17
CA GLU A 107 -5.73 28.25 -37.25
C GLU A 107 -6.26 26.79 -37.26
N PRO A 108 -5.75 25.92 -38.15
CA PRO A 108 -6.09 24.49 -38.19
C PRO A 108 -5.70 23.70 -36.93
N GLN A 109 -4.87 24.26 -36.03
CA GLN A 109 -4.53 23.67 -34.72
C GLN A 109 -5.57 23.95 -33.61
N GLN A 110 -6.71 24.59 -33.94
CA GLN A 110 -7.74 24.93 -32.96
C GLN A 110 -8.41 23.71 -32.31
N GLY A 111 -8.61 22.61 -33.06
CA GLY A 111 -9.20 21.38 -32.53
C GLY A 111 -8.40 20.84 -31.35
N ASP A 112 -7.07 20.76 -31.51
CA ASP A 112 -6.17 20.27 -30.47
C ASP A 112 -6.08 21.23 -29.28
N LYS A 113 -6.06 22.56 -29.53
CA LYS A 113 -6.10 23.58 -28.48
C LYS A 113 -7.39 23.49 -27.65
N ALA A 114 -8.54 23.30 -28.31
CA ALA A 114 -9.83 23.16 -27.64
C ALA A 114 -9.92 21.86 -26.82
N VAL A 115 -9.44 20.73 -27.37
CA VAL A 115 -9.34 19.46 -26.63
C VAL A 115 -8.42 19.61 -25.42
N PHE A 116 -7.27 20.26 -25.57
CA PHE A 116 -6.35 20.55 -24.47
C PHE A 116 -6.99 21.42 -23.38
N GLY A 117 -7.73 22.46 -23.78
CA GLY A 117 -8.50 23.31 -22.88
C GLY A 117 -9.53 22.51 -22.06
N LYS A 118 -10.24 21.56 -22.68
CA LYS A 118 -11.17 20.67 -21.98
C LYS A 118 -10.46 19.68 -21.06
N LEU A 119 -9.30 19.14 -21.47
CA LEU A 119 -8.49 18.24 -20.64
C LEU A 119 -8.02 18.93 -19.35
N LEU A 120 -7.66 20.22 -19.41
CA LEU A 120 -7.24 20.99 -18.23
C LEU A 120 -8.32 21.02 -17.13
N LYS A 121 -9.60 21.08 -17.48
CA LYS A 121 -10.70 21.01 -16.50
C LYS A 121 -10.74 19.68 -15.76
N ARG A 122 -10.26 18.60 -16.38
CA ARG A 122 -10.25 17.25 -15.82
C ARG A 122 -9.04 16.99 -14.92
N VAL A 123 -7.99 17.81 -14.99
CA VAL A 123 -6.74 17.61 -14.22
C VAL A 123 -6.99 17.65 -12.72
N ILE A 124 -7.85 18.52 -12.22
CA ILE A 124 -8.04 18.69 -10.77
C ILE A 124 -8.80 17.53 -10.10
N HIS A 125 -9.36 16.59 -10.87
CA HIS A 125 -10.13 15.46 -10.33
C HIS A 125 -9.21 14.34 -9.86
N PHE A 126 -9.50 13.79 -8.69
CA PHE A 126 -8.83 12.61 -8.13
C PHE A 126 -9.86 11.79 -7.33
N PRO A 127 -9.61 10.50 -7.03
CA PRO A 127 -10.64 9.62 -6.47
C PRO A 127 -11.13 10.03 -5.06
N ASP A 128 -10.21 10.25 -4.11
CA ASP A 128 -10.53 10.63 -2.72
C ASP A 128 -9.31 11.19 -1.97
N GLU A 129 -9.50 11.55 -0.70
CA GLU A 129 -8.46 12.15 0.16
C GLU A 129 -7.18 11.30 0.31
N ASN A 130 -7.23 9.97 0.12
CA ASN A 130 -6.05 9.11 0.22
C ASN A 130 -5.07 9.31 -0.94
N PHE A 131 -5.45 10.08 -1.96
CA PHE A 131 -4.62 10.39 -3.13
C PHE A 131 -3.91 11.74 -3.01
N VAL A 132 -4.00 12.38 -1.84
CA VAL A 132 -3.33 13.65 -1.56
C VAL A 132 -2.23 13.43 -0.53
N TYR A 133 -1.07 14.03 -0.78
CA TYR A 133 0.11 13.94 0.08
C TYR A 133 0.66 15.35 0.31
N LEU A 134 1.16 15.64 1.50
CA LEU A 134 1.92 16.86 1.78
C LEU A 134 3.41 16.55 1.65
N VAL A 135 4.11 17.34 0.83
CA VAL A 135 5.58 17.31 0.70
C VAL A 135 6.08 18.71 0.95
N GLN A 136 6.88 18.91 1.99
CA GLN A 136 7.33 20.25 2.43
C GLN A 136 6.19 21.25 2.65
N GLY A 137 5.05 20.77 3.21
CA GLY A 137 3.86 21.60 3.43
C GLY A 137 3.07 21.97 2.16
N LYS A 138 3.47 21.49 0.97
CA LYS A 138 2.72 21.62 -0.28
C LYS A 138 1.90 20.36 -0.56
N PRO A 139 0.60 20.47 -0.90
CA PRO A 139 -0.21 19.34 -1.30
C PRO A 139 0.16 18.90 -2.72
N VAL A 140 0.38 17.60 -2.90
CA VAL A 140 0.67 16.94 -4.16
C VAL A 140 -0.40 15.88 -4.42
N LEU A 141 -1.12 16.05 -5.52
CA LEU A 141 -2.18 15.15 -5.98
C LEU A 141 -1.56 13.97 -6.75
N THR A 142 -1.99 12.76 -6.44
CA THR A 142 -1.75 11.53 -7.21
C THR A 142 -3.04 11.08 -7.88
N PHE A 143 -2.97 10.26 -8.93
CA PHE A 143 -4.16 9.86 -9.69
C PHE A 143 -5.04 11.04 -10.12
N TRP A 144 -4.41 12.17 -10.43
CA TRP A 144 -5.12 13.31 -10.99
C TRP A 144 -5.58 12.98 -12.42
N GLY A 145 -6.78 13.42 -12.78
CA GLY A 145 -7.50 12.95 -13.97
C GLY A 145 -8.20 11.59 -13.81
N PHE A 146 -8.44 11.12 -12.59
CA PHE A 146 -9.23 9.91 -12.33
C PHE A 146 -10.37 10.16 -11.35
N GLU A 147 -11.42 9.34 -11.44
CA GLU A 147 -12.54 9.31 -10.50
C GLU A 147 -12.93 7.87 -10.14
N HIS A 148 -13.65 7.70 -9.02
CA HIS A 148 -14.27 6.42 -8.70
C HIS A 148 -15.35 6.07 -9.73
N ALA A 149 -15.53 4.78 -10.00
CA ALA A 149 -16.57 4.32 -10.91
C ALA A 149 -17.96 4.74 -10.39
N GLY A 150 -18.73 5.45 -11.23
CA GLY A 150 -20.06 5.95 -10.86
C GLY A 150 -20.04 7.21 -9.99
N ALA A 151 -18.92 7.91 -9.85
CA ALA A 151 -18.87 9.20 -9.18
C ALA A 151 -19.74 10.25 -9.89
N ASP A 152 -20.33 11.16 -9.11
CA ASP A 152 -21.05 12.31 -9.65
C ASP A 152 -20.05 13.28 -10.32
N ARG A 153 -20.16 13.42 -11.64
CA ARG A 153 -19.29 14.26 -12.47
C ARG A 153 -19.43 15.76 -12.19
N ASN A 154 -20.50 16.18 -11.53
CA ASN A 154 -20.76 17.58 -11.18
C ASN A 154 -20.35 17.91 -9.73
N ARG A 155 -19.89 16.91 -8.96
CA ARG A 155 -19.38 17.14 -7.60
C ARG A 155 -18.05 17.87 -7.64
N ASP A 156 -17.88 18.80 -6.71
CA ASP A 156 -16.60 19.50 -6.54
C ASP A 156 -15.48 18.50 -6.15
N PRO A 157 -14.40 18.38 -6.95
CA PRO A 157 -13.33 17.42 -6.69
C PRO A 157 -12.63 17.65 -5.35
N LEU A 158 -12.55 18.89 -4.87
CA LEU A 158 -11.90 19.21 -3.59
C LEU A 158 -12.78 18.95 -2.37
N HIS A 159 -14.08 18.64 -2.57
CA HIS A 159 -15.03 18.48 -1.47
C HIS A 159 -14.62 17.37 -0.47
N CYS A 160 -13.97 16.31 -0.96
CA CYS A 160 -13.49 15.22 -0.10
C CYS A 160 -12.46 15.70 0.95
N LEU A 161 -11.75 16.81 0.74
CA LEU A 161 -10.72 17.32 1.64
C LEU A 161 -11.26 18.15 2.82
N TYR A 162 -12.53 18.55 2.75
CA TYR A 162 -13.21 19.34 3.77
C TYR A 162 -14.02 18.48 4.75
N GLN A 163 -14.00 17.16 4.58
CA GLN A 163 -14.64 16.25 5.52
C GLN A 163 -13.80 16.19 6.78
N VAL A 164 -14.11 17.07 7.73
CA VAL A 164 -13.52 17.06 9.06
C VAL A 164 -14.03 15.80 9.76
N PRO A 165 -13.16 14.87 10.20
CA PRO A 165 -13.60 13.80 11.08
C PRO A 165 -14.23 14.48 12.30
N PRO A 166 -15.45 14.09 12.71
CA PRO A 166 -16.23 14.83 13.69
C PRO A 166 -15.37 15.06 14.93
N VAL A 167 -15.03 16.34 15.16
CA VAL A 167 -14.32 16.77 16.36
C VAL A 167 -15.22 16.35 17.51
N PHE A 168 -14.78 15.40 18.32
CA PHE A 168 -15.40 15.17 19.61
C PHE A 168 -15.16 16.44 20.43
N THR A 169 -16.11 17.37 20.37
CA THR A 169 -16.24 18.38 21.41
C THR A 169 -16.50 17.58 22.69
N LEU A 170 -15.52 17.57 23.58
CA LEU A 170 -15.77 17.16 24.96
C LEU A 170 -16.99 17.97 25.42
N PRO A 171 -18.06 17.32 25.92
CA PRO A 171 -19.20 18.05 26.46
C PRO A 171 -18.69 19.11 27.46
N PRO A 172 -19.29 20.31 27.51
CA PRO A 172 -18.96 21.26 28.57
C PRO A 172 -19.09 20.52 29.91
N GLU A 173 -18.05 20.58 30.74
CA GLU A 173 -18.09 20.02 32.09
C GLU A 173 -19.30 20.64 32.80
N THR A 174 -20.37 19.84 32.94
CA THR A 174 -21.49 20.18 33.80
C THR A 174 -20.91 20.44 35.18
N PRO A 175 -21.21 21.59 35.84
CA PRO A 175 -20.67 21.87 37.15
C PRO A 175 -20.98 20.71 38.09
N ALA A 176 -19.94 20.11 38.66
CA ALA A 176 -20.07 19.03 39.61
C ALA A 176 -21.03 19.46 40.74
N PRO A 177 -22.09 18.70 41.04
CA PRO A 177 -22.93 19.00 42.19
C PRO A 177 -22.07 18.94 43.45
N ALA A 178 -22.17 19.99 44.26
CA ALA A 178 -21.45 20.14 45.51
C ALA A 178 -21.68 18.93 46.44
N ALA A 179 -20.56 18.34 46.86
CA ALA A 179 -20.32 17.60 48.10
C ALA A 179 -21.53 16.95 48.80
N ALA A 180 -21.69 15.63 48.57
CA ALA A 180 -22.19 14.71 49.59
C ALA A 180 -20.98 14.00 50.24
N PRO A 181 -21.04 13.67 51.54
CA PRO A 181 -19.87 13.33 52.34
C PRO A 181 -19.18 12.05 51.85
N ILE A 182 -17.86 12.13 51.84
CA ILE A 182 -16.91 11.08 51.43
C ILE A 182 -17.18 9.81 52.24
N ALA A 183 -17.71 8.78 51.57
CA ALA A 183 -17.61 7.42 52.05
C ALA A 183 -16.15 6.95 51.90
N PRO A 184 -15.54 6.28 52.90
CA PRO A 184 -14.14 5.93 52.86
C PRO A 184 -13.86 4.98 51.68
N VAL A 185 -12.83 5.37 50.92
CA VAL A 185 -12.17 4.60 49.86
C VAL A 185 -11.93 3.15 50.30
N VAL A 186 -12.50 2.21 49.53
CA VAL A 186 -12.15 0.80 49.63
C VAL A 186 -10.69 0.65 49.20
N PRO A 187 -9.78 0.10 50.03
CA PRO A 187 -8.39 -0.03 49.65
C PRO A 187 -8.25 -1.03 48.50
N VAL A 188 -7.51 -0.62 47.47
CA VAL A 188 -6.96 -1.50 46.44
C VAL A 188 -6.23 -2.65 47.14
N VAL A 189 -6.69 -3.88 46.94
CA VAL A 189 -6.02 -5.07 47.45
C VAL A 189 -4.71 -5.24 46.67
N THR A 190 -3.63 -4.69 47.21
CA THR A 190 -2.27 -5.05 46.80
C THR A 190 -2.11 -6.54 47.08
N ARG A 191 -1.88 -7.35 46.04
CA ARG A 191 -1.58 -8.78 46.21
C ARG A 191 -0.36 -8.92 47.14
N PRO A 192 -0.44 -9.73 48.20
CA PRO A 192 0.59 -9.77 49.23
C PRO A 192 1.87 -10.41 48.69
N TRP A 193 2.97 -9.64 48.69
CA TRP A 193 4.32 -10.05 48.34
C TRP A 193 4.79 -11.33 49.08
N TRP A 194 4.24 -11.62 50.27
CA TRP A 194 4.52 -12.85 51.02
C TRP A 194 4.12 -14.16 50.33
N ARG A 195 3.20 -14.14 49.36
CA ARG A 195 2.80 -15.35 48.63
C ARG A 195 3.90 -15.88 47.70
N ARG A 196 4.85 -15.02 47.30
CA ARG A 196 6.00 -15.40 46.48
C ARG A 196 7.10 -16.11 47.30
N TRP A 197 7.18 -15.82 48.60
CA TRP A 197 8.06 -16.54 49.53
C TRP A 197 7.53 -17.94 49.89
N TRP A 198 6.21 -18.13 49.94
CA TRP A 198 5.62 -19.44 50.23
C TRP A 198 5.88 -20.47 49.11
N TRP A 199 6.00 -20.01 47.86
CA TRP A 199 6.39 -20.86 46.72
C TRP A 199 7.85 -21.33 46.82
N TRP A 200 8.77 -20.52 47.34
CA TRP A 200 10.15 -20.95 47.62
C TRP A 200 10.24 -21.95 48.78
N LEU A 201 9.38 -21.82 49.79
CA LEU A 201 9.29 -22.75 50.92
C LEU A 201 8.78 -24.15 50.52
N LEU A 202 8.01 -24.27 49.42
CA LEU A 202 7.58 -25.56 48.84
C LEU A 202 8.57 -26.10 47.79
N LEU A 203 9.24 -25.23 47.02
CA LEU A 203 10.22 -25.65 46.03
C LEU A 203 11.51 -26.21 46.64
N LEU A 204 11.95 -25.68 47.77
CA LEU A 204 13.19 -26.11 48.45
C LEU A 204 13.16 -27.58 48.94
N PRO A 205 12.12 -28.07 49.65
CA PRO A 205 12.03 -29.48 50.02
C PRO A 205 11.84 -30.41 48.82
N LEU A 206 11.14 -29.96 47.77
CA LEU A 206 10.98 -30.73 46.53
C LEU A 206 12.33 -30.89 45.80
N LEU A 207 13.13 -29.82 45.74
CA LEU A 207 14.48 -29.86 45.18
C LEU A 207 15.41 -30.74 46.00
N LEU A 208 15.34 -30.69 47.33
CA LEU A 208 16.11 -31.56 48.23
C LEU A 208 15.71 -33.04 48.07
N LEU A 209 14.41 -33.33 47.92
CA LEU A 209 13.92 -34.69 47.65
C LEU A 209 14.39 -35.19 46.29
N LEU A 210 14.36 -34.34 45.25
CA LEU A 210 14.88 -34.67 43.92
C LEU A 210 16.39 -34.92 43.96
N LEU A 211 17.16 -34.09 44.68
CA LEU A 211 18.60 -34.24 44.85
C LEU A 211 18.94 -35.54 45.61
N TRP A 212 18.19 -35.86 46.66
CA TRP A 212 18.33 -37.10 47.41
C TRP A 212 18.00 -38.33 46.55
N LEU A 213 16.97 -38.25 45.71
CA LEU A 213 16.63 -39.29 44.73
C LEU A 213 17.78 -39.47 43.72
N LEU A 214 18.32 -38.38 43.19
CA LEU A 214 19.45 -38.42 42.23
C LEU A 214 20.74 -38.97 42.85
N LEU A 215 21.03 -38.66 44.12
CA LEU A 215 22.15 -39.25 44.86
C LEU A 215 21.92 -40.72 45.22
N GLY A 216 20.69 -41.10 45.56
CA GLY A 216 20.30 -42.48 45.82
C GLY A 216 20.39 -43.38 44.58
N LEU A 217 20.01 -42.86 43.40
CA LEU A 217 20.18 -43.58 42.13
C LEU A 217 21.65 -43.65 41.66
N ARG A 218 22.54 -42.78 42.15
CA ARG A 218 23.99 -42.84 41.87
C ARG A 218 24.72 -43.88 42.74
N GLY A 219 24.06 -44.49 43.73
CA GLY A 219 24.61 -45.58 44.55
C GLY A 219 24.65 -46.96 43.88
N CYS A 220 24.09 -47.10 42.67
CA CYS A 220 24.02 -48.37 41.95
C CYS A 220 24.76 -48.35 40.60
N VAL A 221 25.91 -47.67 40.52
CA VAL A 221 26.84 -47.84 39.39
C VAL A 221 28.21 -48.29 39.92
N PRO A 222 28.62 -49.56 39.73
CA PRO A 222 29.96 -49.99 40.09
C PRO A 222 30.98 -49.28 39.21
N ILE A 223 31.94 -48.61 39.84
CA ILE A 223 33.08 -47.96 39.20
C ILE A 223 34.07 -49.06 38.75
N PRO A 224 34.41 -49.21 37.45
CA PRO A 224 35.57 -50.00 37.08
C PRO A 224 36.85 -49.19 37.35
N LEU A 225 37.74 -49.79 38.13
CA LEU A 225 39.07 -49.30 38.46
C LEU A 225 39.92 -49.14 37.19
N VAL A 226 40.43 -47.93 36.99
CA VAL A 226 41.48 -47.61 36.01
C VAL A 226 42.79 -48.18 36.55
N ALA A 227 43.32 -49.21 35.88
CA ALA A 227 44.69 -49.67 36.09
C ALA A 227 45.64 -48.78 35.27
N VAL A 228 46.47 -48.03 35.99
CA VAL A 228 47.67 -47.35 35.46
C VAL A 228 48.80 -48.36 35.56
N ASP A 229 49.37 -48.75 34.41
CA ASP A 229 50.70 -49.36 34.38
C ASP A 229 51.59 -48.63 33.39
N LEU A 230 52.77 -48.26 33.88
CA LEU A 230 53.80 -47.46 33.25
C LEU A 230 54.85 -48.35 32.58
N LEU A 231 55.07 -48.14 31.27
CA LEU A 231 56.36 -48.14 30.51
C LEU A 231 57.18 -49.47 30.41
N PRO A 232 58.26 -49.55 29.60
CA PRO A 232 58.50 -49.16 28.19
C PRO A 232 59.24 -50.27 27.37
N ALA A 233 59.27 -50.21 26.02
CA ALA A 233 60.41 -50.70 25.20
C ALA A 233 60.21 -50.50 23.68
N GLY A 234 61.29 -50.06 22.99
CA GLY A 234 61.51 -50.14 21.53
C GLY A 234 61.09 -48.88 20.76
N VAL A 235 61.91 -47.84 20.60
CA VAL A 235 63.16 -47.73 19.81
C VAL A 235 63.01 -48.26 18.38
N VAL A 236 62.74 -47.38 17.40
CA VAL A 236 63.60 -47.12 16.21
C VAL A 236 63.21 -45.75 15.58
N PRO A 237 64.17 -44.88 15.20
CA PRO A 237 63.93 -43.67 14.39
C PRO A 237 64.42 -43.87 12.93
N VAL A 238 63.64 -43.46 11.93
CA VAL A 238 64.09 -43.28 10.53
C VAL A 238 63.23 -42.18 9.91
N GLU A 239 63.70 -40.93 9.82
CA GLU A 239 64.60 -40.32 8.82
C GLU A 239 63.80 -39.61 7.71
N ARG A 240 64.21 -38.37 7.50
CA ARG A 240 63.67 -37.28 6.68
C ARG A 240 64.07 -37.49 5.21
N GLN A 241 63.14 -37.40 4.26
CA GLN A 241 63.50 -37.13 2.85
C GLN A 241 62.57 -36.09 2.21
N VAL A 242 63.21 -35.23 1.43
CA VAL A 242 62.75 -33.98 0.82
C VAL A 242 62.75 -34.14 -0.70
N GLU A 243 61.80 -33.46 -1.35
CA GLU A 243 61.72 -33.03 -2.77
C GLU A 243 61.36 -34.03 -3.90
N PRO A 244 60.93 -33.55 -5.10
CA PRO A 244 60.31 -32.27 -5.49
C PRO A 244 59.06 -32.40 -6.42
N LEU A 245 58.46 -31.24 -6.76
CA LEU A 245 57.40 -30.99 -7.76
C LEU A 245 57.68 -31.54 -9.17
N PRO A 246 56.63 -31.72 -10.00
CA PRO A 246 56.72 -31.43 -11.43
C PRO A 246 55.94 -30.16 -11.80
N VAL A 247 56.68 -29.22 -12.38
CA VAL A 247 56.22 -28.08 -13.18
C VAL A 247 55.74 -28.61 -14.54
N GLY A 248 54.61 -28.11 -15.04
CA GLY A 248 54.07 -28.49 -16.36
C GLY A 248 53.24 -27.39 -17.00
N THR A 249 53.93 -26.35 -17.48
CA THR A 249 53.64 -25.55 -18.68
C THR A 249 52.19 -25.14 -19.00
N ALA A 250 51.88 -23.87 -18.72
CA ALA A 250 50.85 -23.13 -19.42
C ALA A 250 51.34 -22.75 -20.83
N ALA A 251 50.61 -23.19 -21.86
CA ALA A 251 50.77 -22.68 -23.22
C ALA A 251 49.81 -21.51 -23.43
N THR A 252 50.37 -20.31 -23.56
CA THR A 252 49.67 -19.10 -23.96
C THR A 252 49.72 -18.92 -25.47
N VAL A 253 48.55 -18.74 -26.10
CA VAL A 253 48.41 -18.07 -27.40
C VAL A 253 47.32 -17.00 -27.22
N ASN A 254 47.70 -15.72 -27.29
CA ASN A 254 46.84 -14.52 -27.23
C ASN A 254 45.95 -14.29 -25.99
N GLY A 255 46.50 -14.45 -24.78
CA GLY A 255 46.32 -13.43 -23.72
C GLY A 255 45.02 -13.32 -22.89
N VAL A 256 44.08 -14.26 -22.87
CA VAL A 256 42.96 -14.27 -21.86
C VAL A 256 42.55 -15.71 -21.50
N PRO A 257 42.40 -16.07 -20.20
CA PRO A 257 41.89 -17.38 -19.78
C PRO A 257 40.35 -17.45 -19.84
N VAL A 258 39.81 -18.46 -20.54
CA VAL A 258 38.38 -18.80 -20.56
C VAL A 258 38.19 -20.17 -19.89
N THR A 259 37.51 -20.20 -18.74
CA THR A 259 36.93 -21.42 -18.17
C THR A 259 35.61 -21.72 -18.88
N GLY A 260 35.61 -22.73 -19.75
CA GLY A 260 34.41 -23.19 -20.47
C GLY A 260 34.22 -24.69 -20.31
N THR A 261 33.17 -25.08 -19.59
CA THR A 261 32.65 -26.45 -19.51
C THR A 261 31.78 -26.70 -20.74
N GLY A 262 32.13 -27.70 -21.55
CA GLY A 262 31.36 -28.11 -22.72
C GLY A 262 30.22 -29.07 -22.36
N ALA A 263 29.09 -28.90 -23.04
CA ALA A 263 28.17 -29.96 -23.42
C ALA A 263 27.55 -29.55 -24.75
N GLY A 264 27.90 -30.27 -25.81
CA GLY A 264 27.46 -30.00 -27.18
C GLY A 264 26.12 -30.65 -27.50
N VAL A 265 25.48 -30.14 -28.55
CA VAL A 265 24.70 -30.94 -29.52
C VAL A 265 24.87 -30.28 -30.88
N ASP A 266 25.37 -31.07 -31.82
CA ASP A 266 25.49 -30.81 -33.26
C ASP A 266 24.14 -30.74 -33.98
N THR A 267 24.08 -29.86 -34.98
CA THR A 267 23.42 -29.96 -36.31
C THR A 267 23.26 -28.52 -36.79
N GLY A 268 23.72 -28.05 -37.95
CA GLY A 268 24.25 -28.64 -39.16
C GLY A 268 23.83 -27.70 -40.30
N ALA A 269 24.76 -27.44 -41.23
CA ALA A 269 24.61 -26.76 -42.53
C ALA A 269 24.77 -25.22 -42.62
N ALA A 270 25.97 -24.87 -43.09
CA ALA A 270 26.38 -23.85 -44.09
C ALA A 270 25.25 -23.20 -44.94
N VAL A 271 25.36 -21.97 -45.46
CA VAL A 271 26.39 -21.45 -46.39
C VAL A 271 26.40 -19.91 -46.39
N LEU A 272 27.60 -19.37 -46.63
CA LEU A 272 28.03 -18.03 -47.04
C LEU A 272 27.05 -17.21 -47.91
N GLY A 273 27.17 -15.87 -47.85
CA GLY A 273 26.83 -15.03 -49.01
C GLY A 273 26.56 -13.57 -48.74
N THR A 274 27.58 -12.74 -48.91
CA THR A 274 27.68 -11.30 -48.70
C THR A 274 27.02 -10.46 -49.82
N GLN A 275 26.69 -9.21 -49.48
CA GLN A 275 26.58 -7.98 -50.31
C GLN A 275 25.28 -7.70 -51.11
N GLY A 276 24.90 -6.42 -51.07
CA GLY A 276 24.39 -5.74 -52.27
C GLY A 276 23.09 -4.95 -52.10
N ALA A 277 23.26 -3.66 -51.78
CA ALA A 277 22.56 -2.48 -52.32
C ALA A 277 21.14 -2.56 -52.94
N GLU A 278 20.41 -1.47 -52.67
CA GLU A 278 19.61 -0.66 -53.61
C GLU A 278 18.08 -0.64 -53.43
N VAL A 279 17.61 0.57 -53.11
CA VAL A 279 16.26 1.13 -53.24
C VAL A 279 15.93 1.21 -54.74
N PRO A 280 14.71 0.88 -55.23
CA PRO A 280 13.62 1.86 -55.26
C PRO A 280 12.18 1.32 -55.17
N ALA A 281 11.28 2.25 -54.86
CA ALA A 281 9.84 2.15 -55.09
C ALA A 281 9.52 1.90 -56.58
N PRO A 282 8.29 1.46 -56.87
CA PRO A 282 7.51 2.24 -57.84
C PRO A 282 6.05 2.44 -57.46
N ASP A 283 5.53 3.50 -58.08
CA ASP A 283 4.18 4.00 -58.16
C ASP A 283 3.11 3.00 -58.63
N GLY A 284 1.86 3.31 -58.23
CA GLY A 284 0.70 3.49 -59.11
C GLY A 284 0.18 2.30 -59.92
N ASN A 285 -1.07 1.91 -59.69
CA ASN A 285 -2.14 2.29 -60.63
C ASN A 285 -3.56 2.05 -60.11
N GLU A 286 -4.45 2.87 -60.68
CA GLU A 286 -5.90 2.96 -60.57
C GLU A 286 -6.69 1.66 -60.78
N ALA A 287 -7.88 1.61 -60.18
CA ALA A 287 -9.07 1.12 -60.88
C ALA A 287 -10.33 1.89 -60.42
N VAL A 288 -11.02 2.40 -61.44
CA VAL A 288 -12.20 3.27 -61.51
C VAL A 288 -13.51 2.54 -61.19
N ALA A 289 -14.48 3.26 -60.58
CA ALA A 289 -15.91 3.35 -60.95
C ALA A 289 -16.67 4.15 -59.85
N GLU A 290 -17.03 5.43 -60.02
CA GLU A 290 -18.25 5.94 -60.70
C GLU A 290 -19.56 5.29 -60.22
N ASN A 291 -20.67 5.97 -59.88
CA ASN A 291 -21.05 7.39 -59.85
C ASN A 291 -22.42 7.50 -59.10
N ALA A 292 -22.87 8.74 -58.89
CA ALA A 292 -24.19 9.28 -58.53
C ALA A 292 -24.51 9.39 -57.02
N GLY A 293 -24.66 10.56 -56.39
CA GLY A 293 -24.73 11.94 -56.88
C GLY A 293 -26.11 12.58 -56.62
N VAL A 294 -26.09 13.55 -55.70
CA VAL A 294 -26.92 14.79 -55.66
C VAL A 294 -28.40 14.56 -55.24
N THR A 295 -29.10 15.34 -54.39
CA THR A 295 -29.10 16.81 -54.17
C THR A 295 -30.02 17.20 -52.98
N GLN A 296 -29.58 18.22 -52.23
CA GLN A 296 -30.34 19.38 -51.67
C GLN A 296 -31.37 19.27 -50.52
N ASP A 297 -31.03 20.02 -49.46
CA ASP A 297 -31.85 20.78 -48.48
C ASP A 297 -32.98 21.61 -49.13
N PRO A 298 -34.08 21.99 -48.43
CA PRO A 298 -34.01 23.11 -47.46
C PRO A 298 -34.99 23.08 -46.24
N ALA A 299 -34.50 23.61 -45.12
CA ALA A 299 -35.07 24.62 -44.19
C ALA A 299 -36.56 24.65 -43.72
N LEU A 300 -36.67 24.83 -42.38
CA LEU A 300 -37.65 25.61 -41.55
C LEU A 300 -39.10 25.13 -41.39
N GLU A 301 -39.52 24.86 -40.14
CA GLU A 301 -40.49 25.68 -39.38
C GLU A 301 -40.76 25.15 -37.96
N THR A 302 -41.02 26.10 -37.05
CA THR A 302 -41.42 25.94 -35.63
C THR A 302 -42.92 25.59 -35.51
N PRO A 303 -43.42 25.17 -34.34
CA PRO A 303 -44.19 26.15 -33.57
C PRO A 303 -44.01 26.10 -32.04
N ALA A 304 -44.26 27.25 -31.43
CA ALA A 304 -44.31 27.51 -30.00
C ALA A 304 -45.75 27.62 -29.48
N ASN A 305 -45.97 27.21 -28.22
CA ASN A 305 -46.87 27.77 -27.19
C ASN A 305 -47.12 26.68 -26.13
N ALA A 306 -47.36 26.91 -24.83
CA ALA A 306 -47.12 28.01 -23.90
C ALA A 306 -47.57 27.49 -22.51
N ALA A 307 -46.81 27.87 -21.46
CA ALA A 307 -47.18 28.08 -20.05
C ALA A 307 -48.16 27.15 -19.30
N GLU A 308 -47.69 26.53 -18.20
CA GLU A 308 -48.22 26.79 -16.85
C GLU A 308 -47.18 26.48 -15.75
N ASN A 309 -47.15 27.28 -14.69
CA ASN A 309 -46.16 27.29 -13.59
C ASN A 309 -46.74 26.53 -12.35
N PRO A 310 -46.08 26.49 -11.17
CA PRO A 310 -45.44 25.30 -10.62
C PRO A 310 -46.16 24.69 -9.39
N SER A 311 -45.93 23.41 -9.11
CA SER A 311 -46.24 22.82 -7.79
C SER A 311 -44.98 22.20 -7.19
N ALA A 312 -44.62 22.69 -6.00
CA ALA A 312 -43.48 22.27 -5.20
C ALA A 312 -43.68 20.87 -4.59
N PRO A 313 -42.62 20.03 -4.51
CA PRO A 313 -42.60 18.86 -3.63
C PRO A 313 -42.08 19.22 -2.22
N PRO A 314 -42.57 18.55 -1.15
CA PRO A 314 -42.34 18.94 0.24
C PRO A 314 -40.98 18.48 0.80
N ALA A 315 -40.49 19.23 1.79
CA ALA A 315 -39.29 18.94 2.57
C ALA A 315 -39.42 17.65 3.42
N PRO A 316 -38.37 16.83 3.55
CA PRO A 316 -38.32 15.74 4.51
C PRO A 316 -37.72 16.18 5.86
N ALA A 317 -38.45 15.91 6.94
CA ALA A 317 -37.96 15.96 8.32
C ALA A 317 -37.54 14.53 8.79
N PRO A 318 -36.87 14.36 9.94
CA PRO A 318 -35.58 13.68 10.06
C PRO A 318 -35.65 12.20 10.46
N ALA A 319 -34.57 11.48 10.16
CA ALA A 319 -34.34 10.10 10.56
C ALA A 319 -34.05 9.97 12.09
N PRO A 320 -34.45 8.86 12.74
CA PRO A 320 -34.01 8.53 14.09
C PRO A 320 -32.57 8.03 14.11
N ALA A 321 -31.86 8.45 15.16
CA ALA A 321 -30.45 8.19 15.43
C ALA A 321 -30.20 6.87 16.19
N ASP A 322 -28.93 6.49 16.15
CA ASP A 322 -28.16 5.75 17.16
C ASP A 322 -28.37 4.24 17.32
N ALA A 323 -27.38 3.47 16.85
CA ALA A 323 -26.61 2.52 17.67
C ALA A 323 -25.40 2.01 16.86
N ASP A 324 -24.23 2.64 17.04
CA ASP A 324 -22.90 1.98 17.06
C ASP A 324 -21.77 3.03 17.06
N LYS A 325 -21.82 3.91 18.06
CA LYS A 325 -20.76 4.88 18.38
C LYS A 325 -20.08 4.44 19.69
N ALA A 326 -19.45 3.28 19.68
CA ALA A 326 -18.71 2.79 20.85
C ALA A 326 -17.55 1.86 20.46
N ALA A 327 -16.66 2.29 19.57
CA ALA A 327 -15.33 1.68 19.40
C ALA A 327 -14.39 2.52 18.51
N ALA A 328 -14.02 3.74 18.89
CA ALA A 328 -12.84 4.43 18.30
C ALA A 328 -12.51 5.75 19.02
N ALA A 329 -11.91 5.66 20.20
CA ALA A 329 -11.12 6.75 20.78
C ALA A 329 -9.94 6.15 21.54
N ALA A 330 -9.01 5.55 20.82
CA ALA A 330 -7.69 5.17 21.33
C ALA A 330 -6.64 5.82 20.41
N LYS A 331 -5.58 6.40 21.00
CA LYS A 331 -4.45 6.99 20.26
C LYS A 331 -3.93 5.96 19.26
N ALA A 332 -3.81 6.34 17.98
CA ALA A 332 -3.25 5.44 16.97
C ALA A 332 -1.78 5.16 17.31
N GLY A 333 -1.44 3.91 17.59
CA GLY A 333 -0.08 3.50 17.90
C GLY A 333 0.85 3.49 16.68
N PRO A 334 2.12 3.09 16.85
CA PRO A 334 3.12 3.08 15.78
C PRO A 334 2.71 2.17 14.62
N ALA A 335 3.18 2.51 13.41
CA ALA A 335 3.01 1.65 12.25
C ALA A 335 3.81 0.34 12.44
N LEU A 336 3.32 -0.75 11.86
CA LEU A 336 3.99 -2.04 11.96
C LEU A 336 5.41 -1.93 11.37
N SER A 337 6.41 -2.37 12.13
CA SER A 337 7.80 -2.47 11.70
C SER A 337 8.28 -3.91 11.87
N ILE A 338 8.95 -4.47 10.86
CA ILE A 338 9.55 -5.81 10.93
C ILE A 338 11.02 -5.63 11.37
N PRO A 339 11.45 -6.22 12.50
CA PRO A 339 12.84 -6.15 12.95
C PRO A 339 13.81 -6.70 11.89
N PRO A 340 15.00 -6.08 11.70
CA PRO A 340 15.95 -6.49 10.67
C PRO A 340 16.51 -7.91 10.86
N ASN A 341 16.50 -8.42 12.10
CA ASN A 341 17.02 -9.74 12.47
C ASN A 341 15.89 -10.68 12.95
N ALA A 342 14.65 -10.48 12.50
CA ALA A 342 13.56 -11.38 12.83
C ALA A 342 13.85 -12.79 12.28
N ALA A 343 13.91 -13.77 13.16
CA ALA A 343 14.16 -15.16 12.81
C ALA A 343 12.95 -15.76 12.08
N ASP A 344 13.19 -16.76 11.23
CA ASP A 344 12.12 -17.58 10.65
C ASP A 344 11.40 -18.36 11.75
N GLY A 345 10.07 -18.46 11.67
CA GLY A 345 9.24 -19.12 12.69
C GLY A 345 8.10 -18.23 13.19
N ALA A 346 7.73 -18.38 14.46
CA ALA A 346 6.67 -17.59 15.08
C ALA A 346 7.05 -16.10 15.11
N ALA A 347 6.12 -15.23 14.73
CA ALA A 347 6.35 -13.80 14.65
C ALA A 347 6.11 -13.11 16.01
N ASP A 348 6.88 -13.45 17.04
CA ASP A 348 6.66 -12.99 18.42
C ASP A 348 6.78 -11.46 18.60
N PHE A 349 7.46 -10.78 17.67
CA PHE A 349 7.53 -9.31 17.64
C PHE A 349 6.19 -8.64 17.32
N LEU A 350 5.19 -9.41 16.89
CA LEU A 350 3.81 -8.96 16.66
C LEU A 350 2.93 -9.05 17.89
N ASP A 351 3.45 -9.44 19.06
CA ASP A 351 2.62 -9.55 20.26
C ASP A 351 1.95 -8.20 20.61
N GLY A 352 0.62 -8.22 20.67
CA GLY A 352 -0.19 -7.02 20.92
C GLY A 352 -1.42 -6.90 20.03
N GLN A 353 -2.07 -5.73 20.10
CA GLN A 353 -3.25 -5.41 19.30
C GLN A 353 -2.86 -4.55 18.10
N TYR A 354 -3.39 -4.89 16.93
CA TYR A 354 -3.10 -4.19 15.68
C TYR A 354 -4.40 -3.88 14.94
N ARG A 355 -4.47 -2.70 14.35
CA ARG A 355 -5.56 -2.32 13.44
C ARG A 355 -5.03 -2.23 12.02
N ALA A 356 -5.75 -2.84 11.09
CA ALA A 356 -5.56 -2.68 9.67
C ALA A 356 -6.82 -2.07 9.05
N GLY A 357 -6.68 -0.93 8.38
CA GLY A 357 -7.85 -0.13 7.98
C GLY A 357 -7.75 0.60 6.64
N ALA A 358 -6.58 0.67 6.02
CA ALA A 358 -6.44 1.30 4.71
C ALA A 358 -6.35 0.21 3.62
N GLY A 359 -7.18 0.33 2.59
CA GLY A 359 -7.08 -0.49 1.36
C GLY A 359 -7.73 -1.87 1.40
N ILE A 360 -8.31 -2.28 2.53
CA ILE A 360 -8.98 -3.58 2.66
C ILE A 360 -10.43 -3.44 2.21
N GLN A 361 -10.81 -4.20 1.18
CA GLN A 361 -12.17 -4.22 0.67
C GLN A 361 -12.77 -5.62 0.78
N ASP A 362 -14.06 -5.67 1.02
CA ASP A 362 -14.82 -6.90 0.97
C ASP A 362 -14.90 -7.43 -0.46
N ARG A 363 -14.55 -8.71 -0.67
CA ARG A 363 -14.49 -9.29 -2.02
C ARG A 363 -15.85 -9.30 -2.73
N ARG A 364 -16.94 -9.41 -1.98
CA ARG A 364 -18.30 -9.54 -2.53
C ARG A 364 -18.95 -8.18 -2.78
N THR A 365 -18.70 -7.21 -1.91
CA THR A 365 -19.41 -5.92 -1.89
C THR A 365 -18.53 -4.74 -2.28
N GLY A 366 -17.20 -4.90 -2.33
CA GLY A 366 -16.24 -3.82 -2.62
C GLY A 366 -16.16 -2.76 -1.52
N LYS A 367 -16.89 -2.92 -0.42
CA LYS A 367 -16.94 -1.94 0.67
C LYS A 367 -15.68 -2.04 1.54
N PRO A 368 -15.22 -0.93 2.12
CA PRO A 368 -14.07 -0.97 3.01
C PRO A 368 -14.34 -1.81 4.26
N LEU A 369 -13.34 -2.58 4.68
CA LEU A 369 -13.34 -3.36 5.91
C LEU A 369 -12.31 -2.80 6.88
N ARG A 370 -12.61 -2.92 8.19
CA ARG A 370 -11.63 -2.66 9.24
C ARG A 370 -11.34 -3.97 9.96
N LEU A 371 -10.06 -4.34 10.03
CA LEU A 371 -9.59 -5.54 10.71
C LEU A 371 -8.87 -5.13 12.00
N GLU A 372 -9.20 -5.80 13.10
CA GLU A 372 -8.49 -5.67 14.36
C GLU A 372 -7.92 -7.04 14.73
N TYR A 373 -6.62 -7.10 14.95
CA TYR A 373 -5.88 -8.30 15.28
C TYR A 373 -5.42 -8.25 16.72
N GLN A 374 -5.41 -9.40 17.38
CA GLN A 374 -4.75 -9.59 18.65
C GLN A 374 -3.81 -10.79 18.55
N PHE A 375 -2.51 -10.55 18.67
CA PHE A 375 -1.48 -11.57 18.53
C PHE A 375 -0.78 -11.85 19.87
N LYS A 376 -0.38 -13.12 20.01
CA LYS A 376 0.46 -13.64 21.08
C LYS A 376 1.19 -14.90 20.61
N ASP A 377 2.52 -14.92 20.73
CA ASP A 377 3.38 -16.06 20.37
C ASP A 377 3.14 -16.56 18.92
N GLY A 378 2.98 -15.62 17.97
CA GLY A 378 2.71 -15.91 16.56
C GLY A 378 1.31 -16.48 16.26
N LYS A 379 0.42 -16.56 17.24
CA LYS A 379 -1.01 -16.90 17.06
C LYS A 379 -1.86 -15.68 17.32
N GLY A 380 -3.02 -15.60 16.70
CA GLY A 380 -3.91 -14.49 16.97
C GLY A 380 -5.36 -14.73 16.61
N GLU A 381 -6.15 -13.72 16.89
CA GLU A 381 -7.55 -13.62 16.49
C GLU A 381 -7.73 -12.33 15.72
N VAL A 382 -8.50 -12.37 14.63
CA VAL A 382 -8.89 -11.18 13.88
C VAL A 382 -10.39 -10.96 14.04
N THR A 383 -10.77 -9.70 14.25
CA THR A 383 -12.14 -9.21 14.21
C THR A 383 -12.32 -8.32 12.98
N VAL A 384 -13.20 -8.75 12.09
CA VAL A 384 -13.60 -8.04 10.87
C VAL A 384 -14.81 -7.17 11.19
N HIS A 385 -14.67 -5.87 11.03
CA HIS A 385 -15.77 -4.91 11.08
C HIS A 385 -16.20 -4.57 9.65
N GLN A 386 -17.40 -5.00 9.29
CA GLN A 386 -18.01 -4.73 8.00
C GLN A 386 -18.73 -3.38 7.97
N ALA A 387 -18.98 -2.86 6.77
CA ALA A 387 -19.60 -1.55 6.56
C ALA A 387 -21.08 -1.49 6.96
N ASP A 388 -21.74 -2.64 7.13
CA ASP A 388 -23.11 -2.78 7.61
C ASP A 388 -23.21 -2.85 9.14
N GLY A 389 -22.07 -2.79 9.84
CA GLY A 389 -21.98 -2.93 11.31
C GLY A 389 -21.71 -4.36 11.78
N SER A 390 -21.77 -5.36 10.90
CA SER A 390 -21.53 -6.75 11.24
C SER A 390 -20.09 -6.98 11.68
N LYS A 391 -19.91 -7.81 12.72
CA LYS A 391 -18.60 -8.23 13.23
C LYS A 391 -18.41 -9.72 13.02
N CYS A 392 -17.28 -10.11 12.46
CA CYS A 392 -16.91 -11.52 12.26
C CYS A 392 -15.54 -11.80 12.86
N SER A 393 -15.40 -12.87 13.62
CA SER A 393 -14.14 -13.19 14.32
C SER A 393 -13.60 -14.56 13.92
N GLY A 394 -12.28 -14.68 13.77
CA GLY A 394 -11.66 -15.92 13.35
C GLY A 394 -10.17 -16.04 13.75
N PRO A 395 -9.65 -17.27 13.86
CA PRO A 395 -8.26 -17.51 14.23
C PRO A 395 -7.30 -17.24 13.07
N VAL A 396 -6.15 -16.66 13.39
CA VAL A 396 -5.04 -16.39 12.46
C VAL A 396 -3.71 -16.86 13.05
N ALA A 397 -2.73 -17.11 12.19
CA ALA A 397 -1.35 -17.37 12.60
C ALA A 397 -0.39 -16.46 11.84
N ALA A 398 0.58 -15.90 12.54
CA ALA A 398 1.61 -15.03 12.00
C ALA A 398 2.97 -15.72 12.05
N SER A 399 3.68 -15.75 10.92
CA SER A 399 4.99 -16.40 10.81
C SER A 399 5.94 -15.63 9.92
N MET A 400 7.23 -15.71 10.24
CA MET A 400 8.33 -15.17 9.45
C MET A 400 8.93 -16.28 8.58
N LYS A 401 9.18 -15.97 7.31
CA LYS A 401 9.91 -16.83 6.40
C LYS A 401 10.71 -16.00 5.40
N GLY A 402 12.04 -16.14 5.40
CA GLY A 402 12.92 -15.46 4.45
C GLY A 402 12.78 -13.94 4.47
N GLY A 403 12.60 -13.35 5.65
CA GLY A 403 12.41 -11.90 5.82
C GLY A 403 11.04 -11.35 5.40
N SER A 404 10.08 -12.21 5.07
CA SER A 404 8.68 -11.86 4.85
C SER A 404 7.82 -12.37 6.01
N LEU A 405 6.91 -11.51 6.48
CA LEU A 405 5.90 -11.84 7.47
C LEU A 405 4.62 -12.27 6.74
N ALA A 406 4.09 -13.45 7.07
CA ALA A 406 2.79 -13.93 6.60
C ALA A 406 1.83 -14.03 7.78
N ILE A 407 0.61 -13.50 7.62
CA ILE A 407 -0.52 -13.69 8.54
C ILE A 407 -1.58 -14.48 7.77
N ASP A 408 -1.71 -15.76 8.11
CA ASP A 408 -2.60 -16.71 7.47
C ASP A 408 -3.83 -17.00 8.34
N SER A 409 -4.98 -17.03 7.68
CA SER A 409 -6.25 -17.44 8.28
C SER A 409 -6.25 -18.94 8.57
N GLN A 410 -6.58 -19.33 9.80
CA GLN A 410 -6.65 -20.74 10.23
C GLN A 410 -8.05 -21.35 10.06
N GLY A 411 -8.98 -20.60 9.48
CA GLY A 411 -10.36 -20.98 9.23
C GLY A 411 -11.16 -19.79 8.67
N GLN A 412 -12.46 -19.95 8.53
CA GLN A 412 -13.36 -18.83 8.25
C GLN A 412 -13.71 -18.09 9.54
N ALA A 413 -13.87 -16.77 9.47
CA ALA A 413 -14.43 -16.01 10.57
C ALA A 413 -15.93 -16.29 10.70
N VAL A 414 -16.44 -16.29 11.93
CA VAL A 414 -17.87 -16.46 12.24
C VAL A 414 -18.45 -15.10 12.59
N CYS A 415 -19.54 -14.72 11.93
CA CYS A 415 -20.25 -13.47 12.13
C CYS A 415 -21.34 -13.62 13.19
N GLY A 416 -21.81 -12.50 13.76
CA GLY A 416 -22.85 -12.50 14.80
C GLY A 416 -24.19 -13.12 14.39
N ASP A 417 -24.48 -13.20 13.09
CA ASP A 417 -25.66 -13.84 12.51
C ASP A 417 -25.46 -15.35 12.21
N GLY A 418 -24.29 -15.91 12.56
CA GLY A 418 -23.91 -17.30 12.28
C GLY A 418 -23.42 -17.55 10.86
N SER A 419 -23.38 -16.52 10.00
CA SER A 419 -22.73 -16.62 8.70
C SER A 419 -21.22 -16.72 8.84
N THR A 420 -20.54 -17.20 7.78
CA THR A 420 -19.09 -17.32 7.75
C THR A 420 -18.46 -16.35 6.74
N TYR A 421 -17.24 -15.93 7.04
CA TYR A 421 -16.49 -14.94 6.29
C TYR A 421 -15.09 -15.46 5.94
N ASP A 422 -14.74 -15.41 4.66
CA ASP A 422 -13.38 -15.70 4.21
C ASP A 422 -12.47 -14.51 4.53
N MET A 423 -11.46 -14.73 5.36
CA MET A 423 -10.52 -13.68 5.77
C MET A 423 -9.34 -13.57 4.78
N PRO A 424 -8.79 -12.36 4.56
CA PRO A 424 -7.71 -12.17 3.62
C PRO A 424 -6.40 -12.71 4.18
N LYS A 425 -5.54 -13.21 3.30
CA LYS A 425 -4.13 -13.47 3.64
C LYS A 425 -3.37 -12.16 3.65
N VAL A 426 -2.50 -11.94 4.63
CA VAL A 426 -1.65 -10.74 4.69
C VAL A 426 -0.19 -11.14 4.56
N ASN A 427 0.51 -10.49 3.64
CA ASN A 427 1.96 -10.61 3.48
C ASN A 427 2.60 -9.25 3.64
N CYS A 428 3.53 -9.14 4.58
CA CYS A 428 4.29 -7.94 4.83
C CYS A 428 5.78 -8.16 4.57
N ARG A 429 6.42 -7.16 3.98
CA ARG A 429 7.88 -7.11 3.80
C ARG A 429 8.44 -5.88 4.49
N LYS A 430 9.74 -5.90 4.74
CA LYS A 430 10.45 -4.72 5.24
C LYS A 430 10.37 -3.61 4.18
N GLY A 431 9.74 -2.50 4.53
CA GLY A 431 9.66 -1.33 3.66
C GLY A 431 10.88 -0.41 3.79
N ALA A 432 11.02 0.50 2.83
CA ALA A 432 12.18 1.37 2.68
C ALA A 432 12.40 2.33 3.88
N THR A 433 11.34 2.65 4.63
CA THR A 433 11.32 3.69 5.68
C THR A 433 11.09 3.12 7.09
N SER A 434 11.47 1.87 7.35
CA SER A 434 11.22 1.11 8.60
C SER A 434 9.77 0.66 8.85
N VAL A 435 8.80 1.22 8.14
CA VAL A 435 7.42 0.74 8.10
C VAL A 435 7.33 -0.49 7.20
N ALA A 436 6.54 -1.49 7.59
CA ALA A 436 6.33 -2.69 6.81
C ALA A 436 5.39 -2.42 5.61
N ASP A 437 5.81 -2.88 4.43
CA ASP A 437 4.97 -2.87 3.22
C ASP A 437 4.07 -4.10 3.25
N CYS A 438 2.81 -3.91 3.61
CA CYS A 438 1.83 -4.99 3.75
C CYS A 438 0.87 -5.05 2.56
N THR A 439 0.51 -6.27 2.21
CA THR A 439 -0.45 -6.59 1.16
C THR A 439 -1.45 -7.60 1.69
N GLY A 440 -2.74 -7.30 1.56
CA GLY A 440 -3.83 -8.24 1.85
C GLY A 440 -4.34 -8.84 0.56
N GLY A 441 -4.93 -10.04 0.60
CA GLY A 441 -5.47 -10.64 -0.61
C GLY A 441 -6.41 -11.82 -0.40
N TYR A 442 -7.26 -12.04 -1.41
CA TYR A 442 -8.16 -13.18 -1.53
C TYR A 442 -7.76 -13.99 -2.77
N GLY A 443 -7.12 -15.14 -2.58
CA GLY A 443 -6.63 -15.96 -3.69
C GLY A 443 -5.61 -15.21 -4.55
N LYS A 444 -5.99 -14.85 -5.78
CA LYS A 444 -5.13 -14.12 -6.74
C LYS A 444 -5.23 -12.60 -6.65
N ASP A 445 -6.25 -12.09 -5.95
CA ASP A 445 -6.49 -10.65 -5.83
C ASP A 445 -5.74 -10.11 -4.62
N GLN A 446 -4.97 -9.04 -4.83
CA GLN A 446 -4.09 -8.47 -3.81
C GLN A 446 -4.22 -6.95 -3.77
N PHE A 447 -4.25 -6.39 -2.56
CA PHE A 447 -4.42 -4.96 -2.30
C PHE A 447 -3.37 -4.48 -1.30
N PRO A 448 -2.82 -3.27 -1.47
CA PRO A 448 -1.93 -2.68 -0.48
C PRO A 448 -2.72 -2.38 0.79
N MET A 449 -2.10 -2.63 1.94
CA MET A 449 -2.69 -2.32 3.23
C MET A 449 -1.64 -1.82 4.22
N SER A 450 -2.10 -1.11 5.25
CA SER A 450 -1.24 -0.72 6.37
C SER A 450 -1.78 -1.29 7.67
N MET A 451 -0.86 -1.62 8.57
CA MET A 451 -1.14 -2.11 9.91
C MET A 451 -0.47 -1.21 10.94
N ARG A 452 -1.16 -0.94 12.04
CA ARG A 452 -0.65 -0.13 13.15
C ARG A 452 -0.97 -0.80 14.47
N GLN A 453 -0.09 -0.69 15.45
CA GLN A 453 -0.38 -1.13 16.80
C GLN A 453 -1.49 -0.23 17.39
N MET A 454 -2.43 -0.81 18.13
CA MET A 454 -3.41 -0.04 18.89
C MET A 454 -2.70 0.43 20.17
N GLY A 455 -2.70 1.74 20.43
CA GLY A 455 -2.10 2.28 21.65
C GLY A 455 -2.90 1.80 22.86
N GLU A 456 -2.18 1.39 23.91
CA GLU A 456 -2.76 1.10 25.25
C GLU A 456 -3.45 2.32 25.87
#